data_AF-A0A812VRP6-F1
#
_entry.id   AF-A0A812VRP6-F1
#
_cell.length_a   1.000
_cell.length_b   1.000
_cell.length_c   1.000
_cell.angle_alpha   90.00
_cell.angle_beta   90.00
_cell.angle_gamma   90.00
#
_symmetry.space_group_name_H-M   'P 1'
#
loop_
_entity.id
_entity.type
_entity.pdbx_description
1 polymer ?
#
loop_
_entity_poly.entity_id
_entity_poly.type
_entity_poly.pdbx_seq_one_letter_code
_entity_poly.pdbx_strand_id
1 'polypeptide(L)'
;MPCVLTLLTDSTVKEPYAMVSMDSDFETAKRCSVQEVEGQIKKLTDKHATGTQYISSEAMYVQVVRGEGPQLSLIDLPGITHNATKMADIHEVTVQLVEQYIKPEEMVILCVIPAMSDFGNAEVVKLARKYDPDGIRTLGVVTKCDDAASAEASDIVDKVLMRRSSDVRLELGFHGVVNRSQRNIDEGMSRQKLWNKEELIFTKSHRMKLLPKENWGTSRLMEKVAKIQEARVDECLPRMKEAVRKTLGDLRARLRELPHQPETESDQARLFNSIVAEIRRDLGRRIRAEFVSAKSSDRELTIAPKIDSMVQEYKADLLARNPEWLQEEMIDEVDYRVRTYARGYTVDNLIGSEVFRNLIRQTFIEEGLLKESIEALVTEDSPEDSEDSDEESLPHGPYAENSSYQEQELSEEFLKLVKEAENVPGKFATLETCASLHVYTGIMIEGLVEESAKVIKFNAVGRLADKLEEIWRDELGANLQELLGWPL
;
A
#
# COMPACT_ATOMS: atom_id res chain seq x y z
N MET A 1 -10.49 -26.27 -18.76
CA MET A 1 -9.03 -26.12 -18.77
C MET A 1 -8.62 -25.50 -20.09
N PRO A 2 -7.85 -24.40 -20.12
CA PRO A 2 -7.25 -23.85 -21.33
C PRO A 2 -6.23 -24.80 -21.97
N CYS A 3 -6.12 -24.79 -23.29
CA CYS A 3 -5.13 -25.55 -24.04
C CYS A 3 -4.32 -24.62 -24.95
N VAL A 4 -3.04 -24.44 -24.64
CA VAL A 4 -2.09 -23.68 -25.46
C VAL A 4 -1.50 -24.60 -26.52
N LEU A 5 -1.97 -24.44 -27.75
CA LEU A 5 -1.51 -25.21 -28.91
C LEU A 5 -0.46 -24.42 -29.69
N THR A 6 0.74 -24.97 -29.82
CA THR A 6 1.81 -24.41 -30.65
C THR A 6 2.11 -25.34 -31.80
N LEU A 7 2.02 -24.81 -33.01
CA LEU A 7 2.29 -25.48 -34.26
C LEU A 7 3.63 -25.00 -34.81
N LEU A 8 4.62 -25.89 -34.80
CA LEU A 8 5.97 -25.62 -35.29
C LEU A 8 6.21 -26.32 -36.62
N THR A 9 6.90 -25.61 -37.51
CA THR A 9 7.34 -26.13 -38.80
C THR A 9 8.85 -26.30 -38.78
N ASP A 10 9.30 -27.53 -39.02
CA ASP A 10 10.71 -27.91 -39.12
C ASP A 10 10.88 -28.83 -40.33
N SER A 11 11.54 -28.34 -41.37
CA SER A 11 11.75 -29.06 -42.63
C SER A 11 12.57 -30.36 -42.48
N THR A 12 13.27 -30.54 -41.37
CA THR A 12 14.04 -31.77 -41.09
C THR A 12 13.15 -32.92 -40.62
N VAL A 13 11.94 -32.63 -40.18
CA VAL A 13 11.00 -33.60 -39.61
C VAL A 13 10.22 -34.29 -40.73
N LYS A 14 10.48 -35.59 -40.91
CA LYS A 14 9.77 -36.43 -41.89
C LYS A 14 8.38 -36.86 -41.44
N GLU A 15 8.24 -37.21 -40.17
CA GLU A 15 6.98 -37.62 -39.56
C GLU A 15 6.60 -36.66 -38.44
N PRO A 16 5.39 -36.09 -38.47
CA PRO A 16 4.99 -35.13 -37.46
C PRO A 16 4.85 -35.82 -36.10
N TYR A 17 5.31 -35.14 -35.06
CA TYR A 17 5.21 -35.60 -33.67
C TYR A 17 4.66 -34.49 -32.80
N ALA A 18 4.22 -34.86 -31.60
CA ALA A 18 3.68 -33.92 -30.63
C ALA A 18 4.27 -34.15 -29.24
N MET A 19 4.14 -33.14 -28.41
CA MET A 19 4.49 -33.15 -26.99
C MET A 19 3.33 -32.52 -26.23
N VAL A 20 2.92 -33.14 -25.12
CA VAL A 20 1.83 -32.66 -24.27
C VAL A 20 2.35 -32.58 -22.83
N SER A 21 2.15 -31.43 -22.18
CA SER A 21 2.65 -31.16 -20.83
C SER A 21 1.74 -30.19 -20.07
N MET A 22 1.89 -30.15 -18.75
CA MET A 22 1.36 -29.05 -17.92
C MET A 22 2.38 -27.92 -17.77
N ASP A 23 3.66 -28.18 -18.04
CA ASP A 23 4.75 -27.20 -17.99
C ASP A 23 5.02 -26.62 -19.38
N SER A 24 5.21 -25.29 -19.45
CA SER A 24 5.50 -24.56 -20.70
C SER A 24 6.81 -24.97 -21.36
N ASP A 25 7.75 -25.47 -20.56
CA ASP A 25 9.15 -25.68 -20.99
C ASP A 25 9.36 -27.10 -21.53
N PHE A 26 8.33 -27.96 -21.42
CA PHE A 26 8.32 -29.32 -21.94
C PHE A 26 9.50 -30.22 -21.48
N GLU A 27 10.23 -29.87 -20.42
CA GLU A 27 11.44 -30.58 -19.96
C GLU A 27 11.19 -32.07 -19.68
N THR A 28 10.01 -32.38 -19.13
CA THR A 28 9.59 -33.74 -18.77
C THR A 28 8.72 -34.42 -19.83
N ALA A 29 8.39 -33.71 -20.91
CA ALA A 29 7.41 -34.16 -21.88
C ALA A 29 8.01 -35.16 -22.88
N LYS A 30 7.30 -36.27 -23.12
CA LYS A 30 7.71 -37.28 -24.09
C LYS A 30 7.10 -36.98 -25.46
N ARG A 31 7.89 -37.25 -26.51
CA ARG A 31 7.39 -37.22 -27.89
C ARG A 31 6.38 -38.35 -28.08
N CYS A 32 5.24 -38.01 -28.68
CA CYS A 32 4.19 -38.94 -29.06
C CYS A 32 3.77 -38.72 -30.51
N SER A 33 3.07 -39.70 -31.07
CA SER A 33 2.47 -39.55 -32.39
C SER A 33 1.29 -38.58 -32.33
N VAL A 34 0.99 -37.90 -33.45
CA VAL A 34 -0.15 -36.96 -33.54
C VAL A 34 -1.50 -37.65 -33.25
N GLN A 35 -1.58 -38.97 -33.45
CA GLN A 35 -2.79 -39.76 -33.20
C GLN A 35 -3.04 -39.99 -31.70
N GLU A 36 -1.99 -39.97 -30.87
CA GLU A 36 -2.08 -40.20 -29.43
C GLU A 36 -2.40 -38.92 -28.64
N VAL A 37 -2.26 -37.75 -29.28
CA VAL A 37 -2.46 -36.44 -28.64
C VAL A 37 -3.83 -36.33 -28.01
N GLU A 38 -4.89 -36.71 -28.71
CA GLU A 38 -6.27 -36.66 -28.19
C GLU A 38 -6.42 -37.48 -26.91
N GLY A 39 -5.84 -38.69 -26.89
CA GLY A 39 -5.84 -39.55 -25.72
C GLY A 39 -5.04 -38.98 -24.55
N GLN A 40 -3.92 -38.29 -24.81
CA GLN A 40 -3.12 -37.63 -23.77
C GLN A 40 -3.82 -36.40 -23.21
N ILE A 41 -4.39 -35.55 -24.07
CA ILE A 41 -5.20 -34.39 -23.67
C ILE A 41 -6.34 -34.84 -22.76
N LYS A 42 -7.08 -35.88 -23.17
CA LYS A 42 -8.17 -36.42 -22.36
C LYS A 42 -7.68 -36.92 -21.00
N LYS A 43 -6.60 -37.72 -20.96
CA LYS A 43 -6.02 -38.23 -19.71
C LYS A 43 -5.58 -37.11 -18.76
N LEU A 44 -4.94 -36.06 -19.27
CA LEU A 44 -4.49 -34.94 -18.45
C LEU A 44 -5.67 -34.08 -17.98
N THR A 45 -6.65 -33.85 -18.84
CA THR A 45 -7.89 -33.15 -18.48
C THR A 45 -8.62 -33.92 -17.39
N ASP A 46 -8.83 -35.24 -17.55
CA ASP A 46 -9.50 -36.09 -16.58
C ASP A 46 -8.75 -36.15 -15.23
N LYS A 47 -7.42 -35.98 -15.22
CA LYS A 47 -6.60 -35.98 -14.00
C LYS A 47 -6.70 -34.65 -13.23
N HIS A 48 -6.69 -33.52 -13.94
CA HIS A 48 -6.64 -32.19 -13.33
C HIS A 48 -8.03 -31.55 -13.16
N ALA A 49 -9.03 -32.01 -13.90
CA ALA A 49 -10.43 -31.64 -13.73
C ALA A 49 -11.20 -32.72 -12.94
N THR A 50 -10.66 -33.16 -11.81
CA THR A 50 -11.31 -34.14 -10.92
C THR A 50 -12.14 -33.45 -9.83
N GLY A 51 -13.30 -34.03 -9.48
CA GLY A 51 -14.10 -33.62 -8.32
C GLY A 51 -15.25 -32.64 -8.61
N THR A 52 -15.42 -31.65 -7.74
CA THR A 52 -16.48 -30.61 -7.78
C THR A 52 -16.14 -29.40 -8.67
N GLN A 53 -14.87 -29.27 -9.11
CA GLN A 53 -14.43 -28.21 -10.01
C GLN A 53 -14.48 -28.71 -11.46
N TYR A 54 -15.51 -28.29 -12.18
CA TYR A 54 -15.70 -28.63 -13.60
C TYR A 54 -14.73 -27.88 -14.53
N ILE A 55 -14.00 -26.88 -14.02
CA ILE A 55 -13.09 -26.02 -14.80
C ILE A 55 -11.82 -25.76 -13.97
N SER A 56 -10.66 -26.13 -14.53
CA SER A 56 -9.33 -25.69 -14.06
C SER A 56 -8.86 -24.45 -14.83
N SER A 57 -8.22 -23.52 -14.13
CA SER A 57 -7.55 -22.33 -14.70
C SER A 57 -6.12 -22.61 -15.17
N GLU A 58 -5.52 -23.74 -14.78
CA GLU A 58 -4.18 -24.14 -15.23
C GLU A 58 -4.21 -24.46 -16.73
N ALA A 59 -3.24 -23.96 -17.49
CA ALA A 59 -3.16 -24.22 -18.91
C ALA A 59 -2.38 -25.52 -19.20
N MET A 60 -2.89 -26.31 -20.12
CA MET A 60 -2.16 -27.43 -20.71
C MET A 60 -1.46 -26.98 -21.99
N TYR A 61 -0.22 -27.42 -22.21
CA TYR A 61 0.59 -27.07 -23.37
C TYR A 61 0.69 -28.25 -24.34
N VAL A 62 0.36 -28.00 -25.61
CA VAL A 62 0.45 -28.96 -26.70
C VAL A 62 1.34 -28.36 -27.77
N GLN A 63 2.46 -29.02 -28.07
CA GLN A 63 3.33 -28.63 -29.17
C GLN A 63 3.28 -29.70 -30.26
N VAL A 64 3.00 -29.30 -31.50
CA VAL A 64 3.00 -30.18 -32.67
C VAL A 64 4.06 -29.71 -33.64
N VAL A 65 5.01 -30.57 -33.96
CA VAL A 65 6.10 -30.31 -34.92
C VAL A 65 5.83 -31.06 -36.21
N ARG A 66 5.91 -30.37 -37.36
CA ARG A 66 5.62 -30.93 -38.69
C ARG A 66 6.57 -30.39 -39.76
N GLY A 67 6.67 -31.10 -40.88
CA GLY A 67 7.55 -30.73 -41.99
C GLY A 67 7.12 -29.51 -42.81
N GLU A 68 5.81 -29.22 -42.86
CA GLU A 68 5.23 -28.17 -43.72
C GLU A 68 4.07 -27.42 -43.05
N GLY A 69 3.80 -26.20 -43.51
CA GLY A 69 2.68 -25.36 -43.07
C GLY A 69 3.10 -24.13 -42.27
N PRO A 70 2.17 -23.21 -41.95
CA PRO A 70 2.49 -22.00 -41.21
C PRO A 70 2.78 -22.30 -39.73
N GLN A 71 3.66 -21.52 -39.11
CA GLN A 71 3.83 -21.53 -37.65
C GLN A 71 2.68 -20.76 -37.01
N LEU A 72 2.10 -21.31 -35.95
CA LEU A 72 0.91 -20.74 -35.34
C LEU A 72 0.83 -21.12 -33.86
N SER A 73 0.50 -20.17 -33.00
CA SER A 73 0.18 -20.43 -31.60
C SER A 73 -1.24 -19.99 -31.28
N LEU A 74 -2.05 -20.91 -30.76
CA LEU A 74 -3.45 -20.72 -30.42
C LEU A 74 -3.67 -21.08 -28.95
N ILE A 75 -4.65 -20.43 -28.33
CA ILE A 75 -5.13 -20.80 -27.01
C ILE A 75 -6.60 -21.19 -27.17
N ASP A 76 -6.88 -22.47 -26.94
CA ASP A 76 -8.24 -22.97 -26.90
C ASP A 76 -8.80 -22.80 -25.48
N LEU A 77 -9.97 -22.18 -25.39
CA LEU A 77 -10.62 -21.85 -24.13
C LEU A 77 -11.89 -22.68 -23.99
N PRO A 78 -12.29 -23.05 -22.76
CA PRO A 78 -13.53 -23.78 -22.54
C PRO A 78 -14.73 -23.05 -23.16
N GLY A 79 -15.57 -23.80 -23.88
CA GLY A 79 -16.77 -23.23 -24.49
C GLY A 79 -17.74 -22.69 -23.44
N ILE A 80 -18.29 -21.51 -23.70
CA ILE A 80 -19.32 -20.91 -22.85
C ILE A 80 -20.61 -21.72 -23.02
N THR A 81 -21.10 -22.35 -21.96
CA THR A 81 -22.31 -23.19 -21.98
C THR A 81 -23.40 -22.62 -21.08
N HIS A 82 -24.66 -22.67 -21.56
CA HIS A 82 -25.84 -22.21 -20.82
C HIS A 82 -26.66 -23.36 -20.21
N ASN A 83 -26.07 -24.52 -19.94
CA ASN A 83 -26.86 -25.66 -19.46
C ASN A 83 -27.47 -25.36 -18.08
N ALA A 84 -28.79 -25.24 -18.07
CA ALA A 84 -29.66 -24.89 -16.94
C ALA A 84 -29.76 -25.98 -15.86
N THR A 85 -28.70 -26.75 -15.63
CA THR A 85 -28.62 -27.77 -14.59
C THR A 85 -27.84 -27.21 -13.39
N LYS A 86 -28.50 -26.34 -12.63
CA LYS A 86 -28.20 -25.99 -11.22
C LYS A 86 -26.85 -25.32 -10.85
N MET A 87 -26.00 -24.83 -11.75
CA MET A 87 -24.77 -24.14 -11.33
C MET A 87 -24.48 -22.88 -12.15
N ALA A 88 -25.02 -21.74 -11.70
CA ALA A 88 -24.65 -20.41 -12.21
C ALA A 88 -23.12 -20.18 -12.13
N ASP A 89 -22.48 -20.76 -11.10
CA ASP A 89 -21.05 -20.65 -10.83
C ASP A 89 -20.15 -21.13 -11.98
N ILE A 90 -20.53 -22.17 -12.74
CA ILE A 90 -19.67 -22.71 -13.83
C ILE A 90 -19.63 -21.75 -15.01
N HIS A 91 -20.76 -21.15 -15.38
CA HIS A 91 -20.81 -20.17 -16.47
C HIS A 91 -19.98 -18.95 -16.11
N GLU A 92 -20.15 -18.42 -14.90
CA GLU A 92 -19.39 -17.26 -14.44
C GLU A 92 -17.88 -17.55 -14.40
N VAL A 93 -17.46 -18.70 -13.86
CA VAL A 93 -16.05 -19.12 -13.85
C VAL A 93 -15.51 -19.29 -15.28
N THR A 94 -16.30 -19.82 -16.22
CA THR A 94 -15.89 -19.94 -17.63
C THR A 94 -15.66 -18.57 -18.23
N VAL A 95 -16.60 -17.64 -18.03
CA VAL A 95 -16.52 -16.28 -18.56
C VAL A 95 -15.31 -15.56 -17.96
N GLN A 96 -15.13 -15.60 -16.63
CA GLN A 96 -13.97 -15.01 -15.96
C GLN A 96 -12.64 -15.56 -16.50
N LEU A 97 -12.56 -16.88 -16.73
CA LEU A 97 -11.40 -17.49 -17.34
C LEU A 97 -11.17 -16.98 -18.77
N VAL A 98 -12.20 -16.91 -19.61
CA VAL A 98 -12.08 -16.36 -20.97
C VAL A 98 -11.63 -14.90 -20.93
N GLU A 99 -12.21 -14.09 -20.04
CA GLU A 99 -11.87 -12.68 -19.86
C GLU A 99 -10.38 -12.47 -19.55
N GLN A 100 -9.76 -13.34 -18.75
CA GLN A 100 -8.33 -13.27 -18.46
C GLN A 100 -7.46 -13.36 -19.71
N TYR A 101 -7.87 -14.16 -20.70
CA TYR A 101 -7.10 -14.36 -21.95
C TYR A 101 -7.41 -13.34 -23.03
N ILE A 102 -8.63 -12.78 -23.07
CA ILE A 102 -9.02 -11.79 -24.10
C ILE A 102 -8.77 -10.35 -23.68
N LYS A 103 -8.60 -10.07 -22.37
CA LYS A 103 -8.37 -8.72 -21.84
C LYS A 103 -7.07 -8.06 -22.33
N PRO A 104 -5.91 -8.75 -22.43
CA PRO A 104 -4.69 -8.13 -22.93
C PRO A 104 -4.85 -7.67 -24.39
N GLU A 105 -4.42 -6.45 -24.70
CA GLU A 105 -4.59 -5.83 -26.03
C GLU A 105 -3.69 -6.48 -27.11
N GLU A 106 -2.63 -7.16 -26.67
CA GLU A 106 -1.70 -7.91 -27.51
C GLU A 106 -2.34 -9.17 -28.10
N MET A 107 -3.42 -9.69 -27.48
CA MET A 107 -4.06 -10.94 -27.88
C MET A 107 -5.04 -10.71 -29.04
N VAL A 108 -4.92 -11.51 -30.09
CA VAL A 108 -5.88 -11.55 -31.19
C VAL A 108 -7.04 -12.48 -30.81
N ILE A 109 -8.27 -11.99 -30.91
CA ILE A 109 -9.47 -12.74 -30.55
C ILE A 109 -10.00 -13.46 -31.80
N LEU A 110 -10.19 -14.78 -31.68
CA LEU A 110 -10.82 -15.59 -32.72
C LEU A 110 -12.26 -15.93 -32.32
N CYS A 111 -13.23 -15.20 -32.84
CA CYS A 111 -14.65 -15.44 -32.54
C CYS A 111 -15.23 -16.51 -33.46
N VAL A 112 -15.43 -17.72 -32.96
CA VAL A 112 -16.01 -18.84 -33.71
C VAL A 112 -17.54 -18.80 -33.63
N ILE A 113 -18.22 -18.68 -34.77
CA ILE A 113 -19.67 -18.45 -34.84
C ILE A 113 -20.29 -19.39 -35.90
N PRO A 114 -21.40 -20.11 -35.61
CA PRO A 114 -22.10 -20.89 -36.63
C PRO A 114 -22.76 -20.00 -37.70
N ALA A 115 -22.69 -20.39 -38.97
CA ALA A 115 -23.18 -19.62 -40.11
C ALA A 115 -24.64 -19.17 -40.01
N MET A 116 -25.51 -20.03 -39.51
CA MET A 116 -26.95 -19.77 -39.42
C MET A 116 -27.35 -18.97 -38.17
N SER A 117 -26.42 -18.71 -37.25
CA SER A 117 -26.70 -17.95 -36.04
C SER A 117 -26.77 -16.44 -36.29
N ASP A 118 -27.39 -15.72 -35.36
CA ASP A 118 -27.37 -14.26 -35.33
C ASP A 118 -26.06 -13.77 -34.69
N PHE A 119 -25.21 -13.13 -35.49
CA PHE A 119 -23.88 -12.71 -35.07
C PHE A 119 -23.94 -11.60 -34.02
N GLY A 120 -24.93 -10.69 -34.09
CA GLY A 120 -25.09 -9.60 -33.13
C GLY A 120 -25.52 -10.09 -31.74
N ASN A 121 -26.27 -11.19 -31.71
CA ASN A 121 -26.75 -11.80 -30.47
C ASN A 121 -25.86 -12.89 -29.89
N ALA A 122 -24.85 -13.35 -30.63
CA ALA A 122 -23.90 -14.36 -30.17
C ALA A 122 -23.14 -13.88 -28.93
N GLU A 123 -23.16 -14.68 -27.86
CA GLU A 123 -22.52 -14.36 -26.58
C GLU A 123 -21.01 -14.12 -26.73
N VAL A 124 -20.33 -14.95 -27.53
CA VAL A 124 -18.89 -14.79 -27.83
C VAL A 124 -18.56 -13.42 -28.45
N VAL A 125 -19.48 -12.87 -29.25
CA VAL A 125 -19.29 -11.55 -29.87
C VAL A 125 -19.53 -10.43 -28.86
N LYS A 126 -20.56 -10.56 -28.01
CA LYS A 126 -20.82 -9.62 -26.92
C LYS A 126 -19.63 -9.55 -25.96
N LEU A 127 -19.06 -10.71 -25.63
CA LEU A 127 -17.89 -10.81 -24.77
C LEU A 127 -16.65 -10.20 -25.43
N ALA A 128 -16.40 -10.49 -26.71
CA ALA A 128 -15.28 -9.87 -27.44
C ALA A 128 -15.41 -8.35 -27.50
N ARG A 129 -16.61 -7.81 -27.79
CA ARG A 129 -16.84 -6.35 -27.85
C ARG A 129 -16.66 -5.63 -26.52
N LYS A 130 -16.76 -6.33 -25.38
CA LYS A 130 -16.46 -5.75 -24.07
C LYS A 130 -14.98 -5.35 -23.96
N TYR A 131 -14.09 -6.08 -24.62
CA TYR A 131 -12.63 -5.88 -24.57
C TYR A 131 -12.00 -5.42 -25.90
N ASP A 132 -12.77 -5.42 -26.99
CA ASP A 132 -12.43 -4.89 -28.31
C ASP A 132 -13.67 -4.24 -28.96
N PRO A 133 -14.11 -3.06 -28.49
CA PRO A 133 -15.37 -2.42 -28.93
C PRO A 133 -15.39 -2.09 -30.43
N ASP A 134 -14.23 -1.72 -30.97
CA ASP A 134 -14.03 -1.34 -32.37
C ASP A 134 -13.72 -2.55 -33.28
N GLY A 135 -13.42 -3.72 -32.69
CA GLY A 135 -13.15 -4.96 -33.41
C GLY A 135 -11.79 -4.98 -34.12
N ILE A 136 -10.81 -4.20 -33.65
CA ILE A 136 -9.51 -3.98 -34.27
C ILE A 136 -8.67 -5.28 -34.27
N ARG A 137 -8.81 -6.08 -33.21
CA ARG A 137 -8.03 -7.31 -32.97
C ARG A 137 -8.87 -8.58 -32.97
N THR A 138 -10.11 -8.51 -33.46
CA THR A 138 -11.05 -9.62 -33.47
C THR A 138 -11.33 -10.11 -34.89
N LEU A 139 -11.10 -11.41 -35.13
CA LEU A 139 -11.40 -12.11 -36.38
C LEU A 139 -12.62 -13.02 -36.19
N GLY A 140 -13.64 -12.88 -37.04
CA GLY A 140 -14.80 -13.75 -37.02
C GLY A 140 -14.59 -15.00 -37.86
N VAL A 141 -14.69 -16.20 -37.27
CA VAL A 141 -14.65 -17.48 -37.99
C VAL A 141 -16.04 -18.06 -38.08
N VAL A 142 -16.57 -18.12 -39.29
CA VAL A 142 -17.91 -18.61 -39.58
C VAL A 142 -17.85 -20.11 -39.89
N THR A 143 -18.35 -20.93 -38.97
CA THR A 143 -18.38 -22.40 -39.09
C THR A 143 -19.70 -22.90 -39.67
N LYS A 144 -19.78 -24.19 -40.01
CA LYS A 144 -21.00 -24.82 -40.57
C LYS A 144 -21.52 -24.11 -41.83
N CYS A 145 -20.61 -23.65 -42.69
CA CYS A 145 -20.98 -22.98 -43.94
C CYS A 145 -21.72 -23.90 -44.93
N ASP A 146 -21.65 -25.22 -44.74
CA ASP A 146 -22.39 -26.22 -45.48
C ASP A 146 -23.91 -26.12 -45.25
N ASP A 147 -24.35 -25.87 -44.01
CA ASP A 147 -25.76 -25.65 -43.69
C ASP A 147 -26.28 -24.42 -44.46
N ALA A 148 -25.52 -23.33 -44.43
CA ALA A 148 -25.85 -22.09 -45.11
C ALA A 148 -25.81 -22.22 -46.65
N ALA A 149 -24.92 -23.05 -47.19
CA ALA A 149 -24.86 -23.31 -48.62
C ALA A 149 -26.10 -24.06 -49.14
N SER A 150 -26.77 -24.83 -48.29
CA SER A 150 -27.99 -25.59 -48.61
C SER A 150 -29.29 -24.81 -48.40
N ALA A 151 -29.25 -23.72 -47.60
CA ALA A 151 -30.43 -22.94 -47.26
C ALA A 151 -30.64 -21.76 -48.23
N GLU A 152 -31.77 -21.76 -48.95
CA GLU A 152 -32.10 -20.71 -49.93
C GLU A 152 -32.17 -19.29 -49.31
N ALA A 153 -32.58 -19.19 -48.05
CA ALA A 153 -32.74 -17.95 -47.29
C ALA A 153 -31.48 -17.53 -46.49
N SER A 154 -30.29 -18.08 -46.76
CA SER A 154 -29.11 -17.80 -45.95
C SER A 154 -28.39 -16.48 -46.29
N ASP A 155 -28.48 -15.47 -45.43
CA ASP A 155 -27.77 -14.18 -45.58
C ASP A 155 -26.25 -14.25 -45.27
N ILE A 156 -25.65 -15.44 -45.30
CA ILE A 156 -24.23 -15.66 -44.99
C ILE A 156 -23.28 -14.76 -45.81
N VAL A 157 -23.59 -14.55 -47.09
CA VAL A 157 -22.75 -13.73 -47.98
C VAL A 157 -22.72 -12.28 -47.51
N ASP A 158 -23.88 -11.73 -47.13
CA ASP A 158 -23.98 -10.35 -46.65
C ASP A 158 -23.33 -10.20 -45.27
N LYS A 159 -23.46 -11.22 -44.40
CA LYS A 159 -22.80 -11.27 -43.08
C LYS A 159 -21.27 -11.32 -43.19
N VAL A 160 -20.74 -12.20 -44.04
CA VAL A 160 -19.29 -12.39 -44.20
C VAL A 160 -18.64 -11.22 -44.96
N LEU A 161 -19.34 -10.64 -45.94
CA LEU A 161 -18.87 -9.46 -46.68
C LEU A 161 -19.12 -8.14 -45.96
N MET A 162 -19.77 -8.16 -44.80
CA MET A 162 -20.13 -6.97 -44.02
C MET A 162 -20.90 -5.93 -44.86
N ARG A 163 -21.73 -6.39 -45.80
CA ARG A 163 -22.38 -5.54 -46.83
C ARG A 163 -23.70 -4.93 -46.40
N ARG A 164 -24.40 -5.58 -45.48
CA ARG A 164 -25.51 -4.98 -44.73
C ARG A 164 -24.99 -4.66 -43.35
N SER A 165 -25.56 -3.63 -42.72
CA SER A 165 -25.33 -3.22 -41.33
C SER A 165 -25.38 -4.43 -40.39
N SER A 166 -24.29 -5.18 -40.32
CA SER A 166 -24.10 -6.21 -39.33
C SER A 166 -23.83 -5.43 -38.06
N ASP A 167 -24.64 -5.64 -37.03
CA ASP A 167 -24.48 -5.01 -35.71
C ASP A 167 -23.09 -5.26 -35.07
N VAL A 168 -22.24 -6.03 -35.76
CA VAL A 168 -20.88 -6.41 -35.42
C VAL A 168 -19.93 -5.91 -36.50
N ARG A 169 -19.03 -5.00 -36.12
CA ARG A 169 -17.92 -4.51 -36.95
C ARG A 169 -16.62 -5.14 -36.45
N LEU A 170 -15.93 -5.87 -37.31
CA LEU A 170 -14.63 -6.50 -37.06
C LEU A 170 -13.65 -6.05 -38.14
N GLU A 171 -12.55 -5.41 -37.78
CA GLU A 171 -11.57 -4.89 -38.75
C GLU A 171 -10.80 -6.01 -39.45
N LEU A 172 -10.56 -7.14 -38.76
CA LEU A 172 -9.95 -8.33 -39.36
C LEU A 172 -10.94 -9.12 -40.26
N GLY A 173 -12.21 -8.73 -40.23
CA GLY A 173 -13.30 -9.27 -41.04
C GLY A 173 -13.80 -10.64 -40.59
N PHE A 174 -14.48 -11.33 -41.52
CA PHE A 174 -15.01 -12.68 -41.33
C PHE A 174 -14.37 -13.68 -42.29
N HIS A 175 -14.25 -14.94 -41.85
CA HIS A 175 -13.70 -16.04 -42.64
C HIS A 175 -14.57 -17.29 -42.52
N GLY A 176 -15.04 -17.85 -43.64
CA GLY A 176 -15.90 -19.03 -43.67
C GLY A 176 -15.13 -20.34 -43.72
N VAL A 177 -15.54 -21.34 -42.95
CA VAL A 177 -14.99 -22.71 -42.97
C VAL A 177 -16.08 -23.76 -42.94
N VAL A 178 -15.76 -24.95 -43.47
CA VAL A 178 -16.57 -26.16 -43.34
C VAL A 178 -15.79 -27.18 -42.51
N ASN A 179 -16.26 -27.43 -41.29
CA ASN A 179 -15.60 -28.34 -40.36
C ASN A 179 -15.98 -29.80 -40.64
N ARG A 180 -15.27 -30.73 -40.00
CA ARG A 180 -15.58 -32.16 -40.05
C ARG A 180 -16.90 -32.42 -39.30
N SER A 181 -17.91 -32.96 -39.98
CA SER A 181 -19.16 -33.41 -39.35
C SER A 181 -18.99 -34.80 -38.72
N GLN A 182 -19.87 -35.16 -37.78
CA GLN A 182 -19.88 -36.48 -37.15
C GLN A 182 -19.94 -37.61 -38.19
N ARG A 183 -20.76 -37.44 -39.22
CA ARG A 183 -20.86 -38.40 -40.34
C ARG A 183 -19.53 -38.59 -41.07
N ASN A 184 -18.74 -37.53 -41.25
CA ASN A 184 -17.40 -37.65 -41.85
C ASN A 184 -16.38 -38.35 -40.91
N ILE A 185 -16.64 -38.35 -39.59
CA ILE A 185 -15.86 -39.10 -38.61
C ILE A 185 -16.17 -40.59 -38.76
N ASP A 186 -17.46 -40.93 -38.72
CA ASP A 186 -17.96 -42.29 -38.80
C ASP A 186 -17.57 -42.96 -40.13
N GLU A 187 -17.58 -42.20 -41.23
CA GLU A 187 -17.17 -42.66 -42.58
C GLU A 187 -15.64 -42.69 -42.78
N GLY A 188 -14.83 -42.32 -41.78
CA GLY A 188 -13.36 -42.38 -41.87
C GLY A 188 -12.75 -41.52 -42.96
N MET A 189 -13.39 -40.40 -43.34
CA MET A 189 -12.89 -39.54 -44.41
C MET A 189 -11.51 -38.96 -44.10
N SER A 190 -10.60 -39.05 -45.08
CA SER A 190 -9.27 -38.44 -44.99
C SER A 190 -9.34 -36.92 -45.06
N ARG A 191 -8.34 -36.24 -44.47
CA ARG A 191 -8.22 -34.77 -44.46
C ARG A 191 -8.25 -34.17 -45.87
N GLN A 192 -7.56 -34.79 -46.83
CA GLN A 192 -7.54 -34.34 -48.22
C GLN A 192 -8.94 -34.36 -48.86
N LYS A 193 -9.74 -35.39 -48.59
CA LYS A 193 -11.12 -35.48 -49.09
C LYS A 193 -12.00 -34.38 -48.49
N LEU A 194 -11.78 -34.03 -47.21
CA LEU A 194 -12.50 -32.94 -46.55
C LEU A 194 -12.16 -31.57 -47.16
N TRP A 195 -10.89 -31.28 -47.43
CA TRP A 195 -10.49 -30.04 -48.09
C TRP A 195 -11.08 -29.92 -49.50
N ASN A 196 -11.04 -31.00 -50.29
CA ASN A 196 -11.66 -31.00 -51.61
C ASN A 196 -13.17 -30.78 -51.53
N LYS A 197 -13.85 -31.34 -50.51
CA LYS A 197 -15.28 -31.12 -50.26
C LYS A 197 -15.58 -29.68 -49.85
N GLU A 198 -14.75 -29.10 -48.98
CA GLU A 198 -14.84 -27.70 -48.58
C GLU A 198 -14.72 -26.78 -49.79
N GLU A 199 -13.68 -26.96 -50.61
CA GLU A 199 -13.47 -26.20 -51.84
C GLU A 199 -14.66 -26.34 -52.80
N LEU A 200 -15.22 -27.54 -52.92
CA LEU A 200 -16.40 -27.79 -53.76
C LEU A 200 -17.62 -26.96 -53.32
N ILE A 201 -17.86 -26.88 -52.00
CA ILE A 201 -18.99 -26.14 -51.43
C ILE A 201 -18.85 -24.65 -51.74
N PHE A 202 -17.68 -24.06 -51.49
CA PHE A 202 -17.44 -22.64 -51.74
C PHE A 202 -17.39 -22.27 -53.22
N THR A 203 -16.98 -23.19 -54.11
CA THR A 203 -16.87 -22.92 -55.55
C THR A 203 -18.14 -23.20 -56.34
N LYS A 204 -18.91 -24.24 -55.97
CA LYS A 204 -20.12 -24.65 -56.70
C LYS A 204 -21.41 -24.03 -56.19
N SER A 205 -21.49 -23.67 -54.91
CA SER A 205 -22.71 -23.03 -54.39
C SER A 205 -22.87 -21.62 -54.98
N HIS A 206 -24.07 -21.33 -55.48
CA HIS A 206 -24.40 -20.04 -56.13
C HIS A 206 -24.14 -18.85 -55.20
N ARG A 207 -24.43 -19.02 -53.89
CA ARG A 207 -24.22 -17.98 -52.87
C ARG A 207 -22.74 -17.90 -52.44
N MET A 208 -22.15 -19.04 -52.10
CA MET A 208 -20.79 -19.07 -51.52
C MET A 208 -19.70 -18.62 -52.51
N LYS A 209 -19.94 -18.79 -53.83
CA LYS A 209 -19.03 -18.32 -54.88
C LYS A 209 -18.85 -16.79 -54.89
N LEU A 210 -19.78 -16.04 -54.30
CA LEU A 210 -19.68 -14.58 -54.16
C LEU A 210 -18.66 -14.15 -53.11
N LEU A 211 -18.25 -15.05 -52.22
CA LEU A 211 -17.23 -14.77 -51.22
C LEU A 211 -15.84 -14.67 -51.87
N PRO A 212 -15.03 -13.66 -51.51
CA PRO A 212 -13.63 -13.58 -51.92
C PRO A 212 -12.91 -14.86 -51.56
N LYS A 213 -12.07 -15.35 -52.47
CA LYS A 213 -11.29 -16.58 -52.24
C LYS A 213 -10.42 -16.52 -50.99
N GLU A 214 -10.06 -15.33 -50.52
CA GLU A 214 -9.24 -15.11 -49.33
C GLU A 214 -10.01 -15.28 -48.01
N ASN A 215 -11.34 -15.17 -48.04
CA ASN A 215 -12.19 -15.17 -46.84
C ASN A 215 -12.92 -16.50 -46.63
N TRP A 216 -12.46 -17.59 -47.24
CA TRP A 216 -12.98 -18.92 -46.96
C TRP A 216 -11.94 -20.03 -47.07
N GLY A 217 -12.24 -21.17 -46.45
CA GLY A 217 -11.43 -22.39 -46.51
C GLY A 217 -10.43 -22.50 -45.37
N THR A 218 -10.23 -23.73 -44.89
CA THR A 218 -9.39 -24.03 -43.71
C THR A 218 -7.91 -23.73 -43.96
N SER A 219 -7.37 -24.08 -45.13
CA SER A 219 -5.96 -23.80 -45.47
C SER A 219 -5.65 -22.31 -45.46
N ARG A 220 -6.55 -21.51 -46.04
CA ARG A 220 -6.41 -20.05 -46.14
C ARG A 220 -6.63 -19.37 -44.79
N LEU A 221 -7.51 -19.91 -43.94
CA LEU A 221 -7.66 -19.45 -42.57
C LEU A 221 -6.33 -19.57 -41.81
N MET A 222 -5.66 -20.72 -41.91
CA MET A 222 -4.37 -20.93 -41.23
C MET A 222 -3.32 -19.90 -41.68
N GLU A 223 -3.21 -19.65 -42.98
CA GLU A 223 -2.30 -18.61 -43.51
C GLU A 223 -2.69 -17.20 -43.05
N LYS A 224 -3.99 -16.88 -43.06
CA LYS A 224 -4.52 -15.57 -42.64
C LYS A 224 -4.25 -15.32 -41.16
N VAL A 225 -4.54 -16.29 -40.28
CA VAL A 225 -4.31 -16.17 -38.84
C VAL A 225 -2.81 -16.06 -38.56
N ALA A 226 -1.97 -16.84 -39.23
CA ALA A 226 -0.51 -16.75 -39.06
C ALA A 226 0.03 -15.37 -39.43
N LYS A 227 -0.43 -14.78 -40.54
CA LYS A 227 -0.06 -13.40 -40.93
C LYS A 227 -0.54 -12.34 -39.95
N ILE A 228 -1.76 -12.49 -39.42
CA ILE A 228 -2.31 -11.57 -38.41
C ILE A 228 -1.48 -11.66 -37.13
N GLN A 229 -1.11 -12.88 -36.70
CA GLN A 229 -0.28 -13.12 -35.53
C GLN A 229 1.11 -12.51 -35.71
N GLU A 230 1.75 -12.72 -36.86
CA GLU A 230 3.06 -12.14 -37.21
C GLU A 230 3.02 -10.61 -37.13
N ALA A 231 2.05 -9.97 -37.81
CA ALA A 231 1.89 -8.52 -37.79
C ALA A 231 1.66 -7.97 -36.36
N ARG A 232 0.86 -8.67 -35.55
CA ARG A 232 0.60 -8.27 -34.16
C ARG A 232 1.86 -8.41 -33.30
N VAL A 233 2.64 -9.47 -33.48
CA VAL A 233 3.92 -9.65 -32.76
C VAL A 233 4.88 -8.53 -33.12
N ASP A 234 5.01 -8.17 -34.40
CA ASP A 234 5.90 -7.09 -34.84
C ASP A 234 5.51 -5.72 -34.25
N GLU A 235 4.21 -5.45 -34.13
CA GLU A 235 3.70 -4.22 -33.51
C GLU A 235 3.91 -4.20 -31.98
N CYS A 236 3.67 -5.32 -31.30
CA CYS A 236 3.72 -5.42 -29.84
C CYS A 236 5.15 -5.56 -29.30
N LEU A 237 6.07 -6.20 -30.03
CA LEU A 237 7.40 -6.55 -29.55
C LEU A 237 8.23 -5.33 -29.09
N PRO A 238 8.24 -4.17 -29.78
CA PRO A 238 8.91 -2.97 -29.29
C PRO A 238 8.33 -2.48 -27.96
N ARG A 239 7.00 -2.47 -27.82
CA ARG A 239 6.32 -2.04 -26.59
C ARG A 239 6.61 -2.98 -25.43
N MET A 240 6.57 -4.29 -25.68
CA MET A 240 6.92 -5.30 -24.67
C MET A 240 8.37 -5.16 -24.22
N LYS A 241 9.31 -4.93 -25.13
CA LYS A 241 10.73 -4.68 -24.80
C LYS A 241 10.88 -3.46 -23.88
N GLU A 242 10.17 -2.38 -24.16
CA GLU A 242 10.21 -1.17 -23.34
C GLU A 242 9.58 -1.39 -21.96
N ALA A 243 8.42 -2.07 -21.90
CA ALA A 243 7.78 -2.44 -20.66
C ALA A 243 8.69 -3.30 -19.78
N VAL A 244 9.35 -4.32 -20.35
CA VAL A 244 10.32 -5.15 -19.63
C VAL A 244 11.51 -4.34 -19.12
N ARG A 245 12.07 -3.44 -19.94
CA ARG A 245 13.18 -2.56 -19.51
C ARG A 245 12.77 -1.63 -18.39
N LYS A 246 11.57 -1.05 -18.46
CA LYS A 246 11.03 -0.20 -17.40
C LYS A 246 10.88 -0.99 -16.10
N THR A 247 10.19 -2.13 -16.13
CA THR A 247 10.02 -3.00 -14.96
C THR A 247 11.37 -3.45 -14.39
N LEU A 248 12.35 -3.78 -15.25
CA LEU A 248 13.71 -4.11 -14.81
C LEU A 248 14.41 -2.92 -14.15
N GLY A 249 14.22 -1.71 -14.68
CA GLY A 249 14.73 -0.47 -14.10
C GLY A 249 14.13 -0.19 -12.72
N ASP A 250 12.81 -0.32 -12.60
CA ASP A 250 12.07 -0.13 -11.35
C ASP A 250 12.48 -1.17 -10.30
N LEU A 251 12.61 -2.45 -10.69
CA LEU A 251 13.09 -3.51 -9.81
C LEU A 251 14.54 -3.29 -9.38
N ARG A 252 15.43 -2.81 -10.27
CA ARG A 252 16.80 -2.44 -9.91
C ARG A 252 16.87 -1.22 -9.00
N ALA A 253 15.96 -0.26 -9.17
CA ALA A 253 15.85 0.89 -8.27
C ALA A 253 15.44 0.42 -6.87
N ARG A 254 14.38 -0.39 -6.76
CA ARG A 254 13.96 -1.01 -5.50
C ARG A 254 15.05 -1.86 -4.86
N LEU A 255 15.80 -2.63 -5.66
CA LEU A 255 16.92 -3.42 -5.16
C LEU A 255 18.06 -2.55 -4.58
N ARG A 256 18.25 -1.33 -5.09
CA ARG A 256 19.23 -0.38 -4.55
C ARG A 256 18.76 0.32 -3.28
N GLU A 257 17.45 0.44 -3.07
CA GLU A 257 16.88 0.95 -1.82
C GLU A 257 16.98 -0.08 -0.70
N LEU A 258 16.96 -1.37 -1.04
CA LEU A 258 17.17 -2.44 -0.08
C LEU A 258 18.65 -2.49 0.35
N PRO A 259 18.93 -2.72 1.64
CA PRO A 259 20.30 -2.90 2.10
C PRO A 259 20.94 -4.12 1.41
N HIS A 260 22.19 -3.97 0.99
CA HIS A 260 22.95 -5.08 0.43
C HIS A 260 23.03 -6.22 1.44
N GLN A 261 22.72 -7.44 1.01
CA GLN A 261 22.94 -8.62 1.82
C GLN A 261 24.45 -8.75 2.05
N PRO A 262 24.93 -8.67 3.30
CA PRO A 262 26.35 -8.68 3.55
C PRO A 262 26.88 -10.12 3.41
N GLU A 263 27.85 -10.29 2.51
CA GLU A 263 28.47 -11.60 2.22
C GLU A 263 29.68 -11.89 3.13
N THR A 264 30.27 -10.85 3.74
CA THR A 264 31.43 -10.95 4.62
C THR A 264 31.15 -10.39 6.01
N GLU A 265 31.85 -10.89 7.03
CA GLU A 265 31.80 -10.36 8.41
C GLU A 265 32.10 -8.84 8.47
N SER A 266 32.97 -8.35 7.57
CA SER A 266 33.26 -6.91 7.47
C SER A 266 32.04 -6.10 6.97
N ASP A 267 31.27 -6.64 6.03
CA ASP A 267 30.07 -5.99 5.52
C ASP A 267 28.92 -6.05 6.53
N GLN A 268 28.84 -7.13 7.31
CA GLN A 268 27.91 -7.29 8.43
C GLN A 268 28.15 -6.21 9.49
N ALA A 269 29.41 -6.03 9.90
CA ALA A 269 29.79 -4.98 10.84
C ALA A 269 29.53 -3.56 10.29
N ARG A 270 29.72 -3.33 8.98
CA ARG A 270 29.39 -2.04 8.34
C ARG A 270 27.89 -1.78 8.33
N LEU A 271 27.06 -2.78 8.00
CA LEU A 271 25.61 -2.64 8.00
C LEU A 271 25.09 -2.38 9.40
N PHE A 272 25.56 -3.14 10.40
CA PHE A 272 25.23 -2.93 11.81
C PHE A 272 25.55 -1.50 12.25
N ASN A 273 26.77 -1.02 12.00
CA ASN A 273 27.16 0.33 12.36
C ASN A 273 26.35 1.40 11.59
N SER A 274 25.96 1.12 10.35
CA SER A 274 25.08 2.02 9.57
C SER A 274 23.68 2.10 10.18
N ILE A 275 23.09 0.97 10.60
CA ILE A 275 21.77 0.92 11.26
C ILE A 275 21.82 1.67 12.59
N VAL A 276 22.82 1.39 13.42
CA VAL A 276 23.02 2.08 14.71
C VAL A 276 23.19 3.59 14.50
N ALA A 277 23.96 4.01 13.49
CA ALA A 277 24.13 5.43 13.16
C ALA A 277 22.83 6.09 12.67
N GLU A 278 21.99 5.38 11.92
CA GLU A 278 20.68 5.85 11.46
C GLU A 278 19.72 6.06 12.64
N ILE A 279 19.62 5.07 13.54
CA ILE A 279 18.83 5.13 14.77
C ILE A 279 19.31 6.30 15.64
N ARG A 280 20.63 6.45 15.82
CA ARG A 280 21.22 7.57 16.57
C ARG A 280 20.86 8.92 15.95
N ARG A 281 20.89 9.04 14.63
CA ARG A 281 20.48 10.27 13.95
C ARG A 281 19.00 10.54 14.17
N ASP A 282 18.13 9.53 14.06
CA ASP A 282 16.69 9.72 14.22
C ASP A 282 16.29 10.05 15.66
N LEU A 283 16.80 9.28 16.63
CA LEU A 283 16.61 9.57 18.05
C LEU A 283 17.15 10.96 18.40
N GLY A 284 18.36 11.27 17.94
CA GLY A 284 18.96 12.59 18.12
C GLY A 284 18.11 13.72 17.51
N ARG A 285 17.46 13.49 16.36
CA ARG A 285 16.50 14.45 15.78
C ARG A 285 15.26 14.59 16.65
N ARG A 286 14.67 13.49 17.12
CA ARG A 286 13.44 13.52 17.95
C ARG A 286 13.65 14.17 19.31
N ILE A 287 14.82 13.96 19.92
CA ILE A 287 15.19 14.57 21.21
C ILE A 287 15.59 16.04 21.03
N ARG A 288 16.40 16.37 20.02
CA ARG A 288 16.89 17.75 19.78
C ARG A 288 15.96 18.61 18.94
N ALA A 289 14.77 18.16 18.56
CA ALA A 289 13.86 18.93 17.72
C ALA A 289 13.45 20.25 18.43
N GLU A 290 14.31 21.26 18.31
CA GLU A 290 13.97 22.67 18.27
C GLU A 290 12.99 22.83 17.11
N PHE A 291 11.70 22.94 17.43
CA PHE A 291 10.64 23.43 16.54
C PHE A 291 10.86 23.15 15.04
N VAL A 292 10.90 21.87 14.66
CA VAL A 292 10.66 21.55 13.25
C VAL A 292 9.16 21.66 13.05
N SER A 293 8.74 22.76 12.42
CA SER A 293 7.39 22.96 11.87
C SER A 293 7.03 21.76 10.99
N ALA A 294 6.43 20.73 11.58
CA ALA A 294 5.88 19.59 10.87
C ALA A 294 4.59 20.04 10.18
N LYS A 295 4.71 20.48 8.93
CA LYS A 295 3.62 20.40 7.95
C LYS A 295 3.45 18.94 7.55
N SER A 296 2.95 18.11 8.46
CA SER A 296 2.44 16.78 8.15
C SER A 296 1.63 16.29 9.34
N SER A 297 0.54 15.61 9.04
CA SER A 297 -0.56 15.20 9.92
C SER A 297 -0.21 14.21 11.04
N ASP A 298 1.06 14.02 11.39
CA ASP A 298 1.47 13.15 12.50
C ASP A 298 1.68 13.99 13.76
N ARG A 299 0.62 14.06 14.58
CA ARG A 299 0.60 14.73 15.89
C ARG A 299 1.28 13.90 16.99
N GLU A 300 2.37 13.21 16.69
CA GLU A 300 3.23 12.68 17.75
C GLU A 300 4.18 13.80 18.16
N LEU A 301 3.82 14.52 19.22
CA LEU A 301 4.68 15.55 19.80
C LEU A 301 6.05 14.95 20.10
N THR A 302 7.09 15.51 19.47
CA THR A 302 8.48 15.22 19.80
C THR A 302 8.74 15.44 21.29
N ILE A 303 9.70 14.71 21.86
CA ILE A 303 10.00 14.67 23.30
C ILE A 303 10.22 16.08 23.89
N ALA A 304 10.87 16.98 23.15
CA ALA A 304 11.17 18.34 23.60
C ALA A 304 9.91 19.20 23.91
N PRO A 305 8.92 19.34 23.00
CA PRO A 305 7.64 19.98 23.31
C PRO A 305 6.90 19.42 24.52
N LYS A 306 6.96 18.10 24.77
CA LYS A 306 6.32 17.49 25.95
C LYS A 306 7.04 17.89 27.23
N ILE A 307 8.37 17.88 27.23
CA ILE A 307 9.18 18.39 28.35
C ILE A 307 8.88 19.88 28.60
N ASP A 308 8.80 20.69 27.54
CA ASP A 308 8.47 22.11 27.68
C ASP A 308 7.07 22.31 28.27
N SER A 309 6.08 21.52 27.86
CA SER A 309 4.74 21.53 28.45
C SER A 309 4.76 21.19 29.94
N MET A 310 5.48 20.13 30.34
CA MET A 310 5.60 19.71 31.74
C MET A 310 6.30 20.79 32.58
N VAL A 311 7.32 21.45 32.03
CA VAL A 311 8.01 22.56 32.69
C VAL A 311 7.07 23.77 32.89
N GLN A 312 6.20 24.07 31.92
CA GLN A 312 5.22 25.16 32.06
C GLN A 312 4.12 24.83 33.08
N GLU A 313 3.67 23.57 33.12
CA GLU A 313 2.72 23.08 34.13
C GLU A 313 3.33 23.18 35.54
N TYR A 314 4.57 22.73 35.70
CA TYR A 314 5.33 22.87 36.93
C TYR A 314 5.50 24.34 37.37
N LYS A 315 5.73 25.25 36.41
CA LYS A 315 5.78 26.68 36.68
C LYS A 315 4.44 27.21 37.20
N ALA A 316 3.34 26.81 36.58
CA ALA A 316 2.00 27.22 36.98
C ALA A 316 1.68 26.73 38.40
N ASP A 317 2.03 25.49 38.73
CA ASP A 317 1.86 24.91 40.06
C ASP A 317 2.67 25.65 41.13
N LEU A 318 3.93 25.99 40.85
CA LEU A 318 4.76 26.76 41.78
C LEU A 318 4.22 28.18 42.00
N LEU A 319 3.68 28.81 40.95
CA LEU A 319 3.04 30.12 41.06
C LEU A 319 1.73 30.05 41.85
N ALA A 320 0.94 28.98 41.68
CA ALA A 320 -0.28 28.76 42.45
C ALA A 320 -0.02 28.48 43.94
N ARG A 321 1.13 27.87 44.27
CA ARG A 321 1.59 27.66 45.64
C ARG A 321 2.33 28.87 46.24
N ASN A 322 2.58 29.92 45.45
CA ASN A 322 3.20 31.15 45.96
C ASN A 322 2.22 31.82 46.93
N PRO A 323 2.63 32.17 48.16
CA PRO A 323 1.75 32.84 49.09
C PRO A 323 1.21 34.16 48.53
N GLU A 324 -0.08 34.43 48.73
CA GLU A 324 -0.68 35.70 48.35
C GLU A 324 -0.28 36.80 49.35
N TRP A 325 0.96 37.27 49.24
CA TRP A 325 1.58 38.26 50.14
C TRP A 325 0.77 39.56 50.30
N LEU A 326 -0.14 39.87 49.37
CA LEU A 326 -0.96 41.08 49.35
C LEU A 326 -2.35 40.89 49.98
N GLN A 327 -2.72 39.68 50.42
CA GLN A 327 -3.95 39.46 51.18
C GLN A 327 -3.83 39.93 52.63
N GLU A 328 -4.94 40.38 53.20
CA GLU A 328 -5.01 40.98 54.54
C GLU A 328 -4.48 40.04 55.64
N GLU A 329 -4.78 38.74 55.56
CA GLU A 329 -4.31 37.72 56.52
C GLU A 329 -2.79 37.58 56.52
N MET A 330 -2.16 37.62 55.34
CA MET A 330 -0.72 37.48 55.20
C MET A 330 0.01 38.78 55.55
N ILE A 331 -0.60 39.94 55.28
CA ILE A 331 -0.10 41.24 55.73
C ILE A 331 -0.05 41.30 57.26
N ASP A 332 -1.08 40.79 57.94
CA ASP A 332 -1.12 40.73 59.41
C ASP A 332 -0.08 39.75 59.99
N GLU A 333 0.13 38.60 59.35
CA GLU A 333 1.17 37.64 59.73
C GLU A 333 2.58 38.22 59.52
N VAL A 334 2.81 38.93 58.42
CA VAL A 334 4.07 39.62 58.15
C VAL A 334 4.28 40.76 59.17
N ASP A 335 3.26 41.54 59.52
CA ASP A 335 3.33 42.56 60.56
C ASP A 335 3.69 41.94 61.93
N TYR A 336 3.03 40.85 62.30
CA TYR A 336 3.31 40.11 63.52
C TYR A 336 4.76 39.61 63.56
N ARG A 337 5.24 39.02 62.46
CA ARG A 337 6.61 38.51 62.36
C ARG A 337 7.64 39.62 62.37
N VAL A 338 7.43 40.70 61.61
CA VAL A 338 8.32 41.87 61.64
C VAL A 338 8.42 42.42 63.07
N ARG A 339 7.32 42.52 63.81
CA ARG A 339 7.33 42.97 65.22
C ARG A 339 7.98 41.97 66.19
N THR A 340 7.89 40.68 65.90
CA THR A 340 8.44 39.62 66.75
C THR A 340 9.95 39.46 66.55
N TYR A 341 10.42 39.49 65.29
CA TYR A 341 11.82 39.26 64.92
C TYR A 341 12.66 40.55 64.86
N ALA A 342 12.07 41.73 64.63
CA ALA A 342 12.81 43.00 64.58
C ALA A 342 12.99 43.68 65.96
N ARG A 343 12.86 42.94 67.07
CA ARG A 343 13.12 43.45 68.43
C ARG A 343 14.61 43.81 68.59
N GLY A 344 14.97 45.04 68.23
CA GLY A 344 16.24 45.62 68.68
C GLY A 344 16.78 46.79 67.87
N TYR A 345 16.85 46.72 66.54
CA TYR A 345 17.48 47.77 65.73
C TYR A 345 16.95 47.75 64.30
N THR A 346 15.90 48.54 64.04
CA THR A 346 15.59 48.98 62.68
C THR A 346 15.27 50.47 62.74
N VAL A 347 15.88 51.24 61.84
CA VAL A 347 15.57 52.66 61.64
C VAL A 347 14.18 52.70 61.01
N ASP A 348 13.35 53.69 61.39
CA ASP A 348 12.05 53.91 60.75
C ASP A 348 12.20 53.82 59.21
N ASN A 349 11.44 52.91 58.58
CA ASN A 349 11.40 52.63 57.15
C ASN A 349 12.44 51.66 56.55
N LEU A 350 13.22 50.91 57.34
CA LEU A 350 14.13 49.89 56.78
C LEU A 350 14.08 48.58 57.57
N ILE A 351 13.55 47.53 56.93
CA ILE A 351 13.57 46.18 57.51
C ILE A 351 14.97 45.60 57.41
N GLY A 352 15.44 44.99 58.51
CA GLY A 352 16.71 44.29 58.54
C GLY A 352 16.70 43.11 57.58
N SER A 353 17.71 43.02 56.70
CA SER A 353 17.96 41.93 55.74
C SER A 353 17.78 40.52 56.34
N GLU A 354 18.02 40.37 57.64
CA GLU A 354 17.93 39.11 58.36
C GLU A 354 16.49 38.63 58.58
N VAL A 355 15.53 39.55 58.80
CA VAL A 355 14.10 39.23 58.92
C VAL A 355 13.55 38.79 57.56
N PHE A 356 13.86 39.55 56.51
CA PHE A 356 13.52 39.21 55.11
C PHE A 356 14.08 37.84 54.70
N ARG A 357 15.36 37.58 55.00
CA ARG A 357 16.02 36.31 54.70
C ARG A 357 15.38 35.14 55.46
N ASN A 358 15.01 35.31 56.72
CA ASN A 358 14.38 34.25 57.50
C ASN A 358 12.96 33.95 57.01
N LEU A 359 12.18 34.98 56.66
CA LEU A 359 10.86 34.82 56.04
C LEU A 359 10.92 33.99 54.76
N ILE A 360 11.84 34.32 53.85
CA ILE A 360 12.06 33.57 52.60
C ILE A 360 12.57 32.16 52.88
N ARG A 361 13.50 32.01 53.84
CA ARG A 361 14.07 30.70 54.18
C ARG A 361 12.97 29.75 54.68
N GLN A 362 12.07 30.20 55.54
CA GLN A 362 11.01 29.34 56.06
C GLN A 362 9.95 29.02 55.00
N THR A 363 9.51 30.01 54.21
CA THR A 363 8.53 29.77 53.13
C THR A 363 9.06 28.82 52.06
N PHE A 364 10.33 28.93 51.66
CA PHE A 364 10.88 28.08 50.59
C PHE A 364 11.46 26.73 51.08
N ILE A 365 11.95 26.64 52.32
CA ILE A 365 12.66 25.44 52.81
C ILE A 365 11.85 24.65 53.85
N GLU A 366 11.09 25.30 54.74
CA GLU A 366 10.37 24.64 55.84
C GLU A 366 8.90 24.35 55.51
N GLU A 367 8.24 25.19 54.69
CA GLU A 367 6.83 25.02 54.26
C GLU A 367 6.66 24.31 52.90
N GLY A 368 7.72 23.73 52.32
CA GLY A 368 7.60 22.61 51.38
C GLY A 368 7.67 22.90 49.87
N LEU A 369 7.87 24.16 49.42
CA LEU A 369 7.92 24.50 47.98
C LEU A 369 9.01 23.78 47.17
N LEU A 370 10.14 23.41 47.78
CA LEU A 370 11.28 22.77 47.09
C LEU A 370 11.37 21.25 47.28
N LYS A 371 10.80 20.70 48.36
CA LYS A 371 11.12 19.32 48.80
C LYS A 371 10.27 18.26 48.10
N GLU A 372 8.99 18.50 47.91
CA GLU A 372 8.08 17.57 47.21
C GLU A 372 8.21 17.67 45.68
N SER A 373 8.61 18.84 45.20
CA SER A 373 8.58 19.23 43.79
C SER A 373 9.68 18.57 42.94
N ILE A 374 10.85 18.29 43.53
CA ILE A 374 11.94 17.56 42.85
C ILE A 374 11.72 16.05 42.88
N GLU A 375 11.08 15.52 43.94
CA GLU A 375 10.74 14.09 44.01
C GLU A 375 9.66 13.74 42.97
N ALA A 376 8.59 14.54 42.84
CA ALA A 376 7.53 14.33 41.85
C ALA A 376 8.03 14.33 40.39
N LEU A 377 8.95 15.24 40.03
CA LEU A 377 9.54 15.35 38.69
C LEU A 377 10.49 14.20 38.33
N VAL A 378 10.96 13.42 39.31
CA VAL A 378 11.94 12.34 39.13
C VAL A 378 11.29 10.96 39.25
N THR A 379 10.12 10.82 39.90
CA THR A 379 9.50 9.52 40.15
C THR A 379 8.40 9.09 39.18
N GLU A 380 7.84 9.98 38.35
CA GLU A 380 6.70 9.62 37.49
C GLU A 380 7.03 8.87 36.19
N ASP A 381 8.31 8.68 35.83
CA ASP A 381 8.69 7.85 34.69
C ASP A 381 9.63 6.71 35.10
N SER A 382 9.09 5.76 35.86
CA SER A 382 9.60 4.38 35.85
C SER A 382 8.47 3.49 35.32
N PRO A 383 8.61 2.88 34.12
CA PRO A 383 7.56 2.04 33.57
C PRO A 383 7.58 0.69 34.31
N GLU A 384 6.81 0.60 35.39
CA GLU A 384 6.38 -0.68 35.95
C GLU A 384 4.85 -0.75 35.90
N ASP A 385 4.37 -1.60 35.01
CA ASP A 385 3.13 -2.39 35.07
C ASP A 385 1.94 -1.83 35.84
N SER A 386 0.85 -1.50 35.13
CA SER A 386 -0.49 -1.76 35.66
C SER A 386 -1.48 -2.09 34.55
N GLU A 387 -1.90 -3.36 34.56
CA GLU A 387 -3.17 -3.82 34.02
C GLU A 387 -4.32 -3.11 34.74
N ASP A 388 -5.35 -2.75 33.95
CA ASP A 388 -6.76 -2.54 34.32
C ASP A 388 -7.08 -1.99 35.72
N SER A 389 -7.58 -0.76 35.78
CA SER A 389 -8.94 -0.53 36.29
C SER A 389 -9.43 0.89 36.07
N ASP A 390 -10.72 0.95 35.78
CA ASP A 390 -11.59 2.11 35.60
C ASP A 390 -11.30 3.28 36.54
N GLU A 391 -11.21 4.50 36.00
CA GLU A 391 -11.50 5.69 36.82
C GLU A 391 -12.17 6.83 36.06
N GLU A 392 -13.02 7.48 36.84
CA GLU A 392 -14.04 8.45 36.50
C GLU A 392 -13.50 9.69 35.82
N SER A 393 -14.35 10.22 34.93
CA SER A 393 -14.32 11.57 34.41
C SER A 393 -14.11 12.64 35.49
N LEU A 394 -13.04 13.43 35.34
CA LEU A 394 -12.91 14.77 35.91
C LEU A 394 -12.52 15.78 34.81
N PRO A 395 -12.90 17.06 34.96
CA PRO A 395 -13.53 17.82 33.89
C PRO A 395 -12.52 18.54 32.97
N HIS A 396 -12.87 18.58 31.68
CA HIS A 396 -12.32 19.53 30.72
C HIS A 396 -12.51 20.98 31.20
N GLY A 397 -11.40 21.67 31.49
CA GLY A 397 -11.32 23.13 31.63
C GLY A 397 -10.58 23.74 30.44
N PRO A 398 -11.00 24.91 29.93
CA PRO A 398 -10.76 25.33 28.54
C PRO A 398 -9.36 25.92 28.33
N TYR A 399 -8.83 25.69 27.12
CA TYR A 399 -7.93 26.55 26.35
C TYR A 399 -7.12 27.59 27.14
N ALA A 400 -5.84 27.28 27.36
CA ALA A 400 -4.81 28.27 27.66
C ALA A 400 -4.57 29.14 26.41
N GLU A 401 -5.45 30.11 26.18
CA GLU A 401 -5.15 31.28 25.36
C GLU A 401 -4.32 32.25 26.19
N ASN A 402 -3.12 32.57 25.69
CA ASN A 402 -2.33 33.77 26.01
C ASN A 402 -2.14 34.11 27.50
N SER A 403 -1.09 33.60 28.12
CA SER A 403 -0.40 34.33 29.20
C SER A 403 0.87 35.00 28.66
N SER A 404 0.67 36.03 27.84
CA SER A 404 1.60 37.16 27.94
C SER A 404 1.53 37.64 29.37
N TYR A 405 2.66 37.78 30.06
CA TYR A 405 2.73 38.53 31.31
C TYR A 405 2.09 39.90 31.09
N GLN A 406 0.81 40.02 31.45
CA GLN A 406 0.27 41.31 31.78
C GLN A 406 0.91 41.65 33.12
N GLU A 407 1.59 42.79 33.19
CA GLU A 407 1.84 43.44 34.47
C GLU A 407 0.54 43.31 35.27
N GLN A 408 0.54 42.51 36.34
CA GLN A 408 -0.60 42.46 37.23
C GLN A 408 -0.69 43.85 37.81
N GLU A 409 -1.57 44.69 37.24
CA GLU A 409 -1.94 45.96 37.81
C GLU A 409 -2.32 45.67 39.27
N LEU A 410 -1.65 46.35 40.21
CA LEU A 410 -1.92 46.22 41.63
C LEU A 410 -3.43 46.30 41.85
N SER A 411 -4.02 45.28 42.49
CA SER A 411 -5.46 45.21 42.74
C SER A 411 -5.98 46.54 43.29
N GLU A 412 -7.14 47.02 42.83
CA GLU A 412 -7.77 48.24 43.35
C GLU A 412 -7.93 48.21 44.89
N GLU A 413 -8.03 47.00 45.48
CA GLU A 413 -8.06 46.77 46.92
C GLU A 413 -6.71 47.05 47.59
N PHE A 414 -5.60 46.66 46.97
CA PHE A 414 -4.25 46.97 47.46
C PHE A 414 -3.95 48.47 47.39
N LEU A 415 -4.36 49.14 46.30
CA LEU A 415 -4.26 50.60 46.17
C LEU A 415 -5.09 51.34 47.22
N LYS A 416 -6.21 50.75 47.69
CA LYS A 416 -7.01 51.24 48.82
C LYS A 416 -6.27 51.06 50.14
N LEU A 417 -5.72 49.88 50.40
CA LEU A 417 -4.95 49.56 51.60
C LEU A 417 -3.71 50.46 51.75
N VAL A 418 -3.02 50.77 50.65
CA VAL A 418 -1.88 51.70 50.65
C VAL A 418 -2.31 53.13 51.02
N LYS A 419 -3.45 53.62 50.48
CA LYS A 419 -4.00 54.94 50.83
C LYS A 419 -4.48 55.03 52.28
N GLU A 420 -5.00 53.93 52.84
CA GLU A 420 -5.41 53.85 54.25
C GLU A 420 -4.19 53.75 55.19
N ALA A 421 -3.08 53.16 54.72
CA ALA A 421 -1.86 52.98 55.48
C ALA A 421 -0.94 54.22 55.54
N GLU A 422 -1.10 55.21 54.63
CA GLU A 422 -0.34 56.48 54.66
C GLU A 422 -0.42 57.21 56.02
N ASN A 423 -1.48 56.98 56.79
CA ASN A 423 -1.72 57.65 58.07
C ASN A 423 -1.42 56.77 59.31
N VAL A 424 -0.94 55.52 59.14
CA VAL A 424 -0.69 54.57 60.24
C VAL A 424 0.81 54.23 60.32
N PRO A 425 1.52 54.63 61.40
CA PRO A 425 2.95 54.32 61.57
C PRO A 425 3.20 52.81 61.54
N GLY A 426 4.15 52.37 60.73
CA GLY A 426 4.55 50.96 60.59
C GLY A 426 3.77 50.16 59.53
N LYS A 427 2.48 50.47 59.29
CA LYS A 427 1.66 49.73 58.31
C LYS A 427 2.15 49.91 56.87
N PHE A 428 2.67 51.09 56.54
CA PHE A 428 3.29 51.37 55.24
C PHE A 428 4.56 50.53 55.01
N ALA A 429 5.42 50.39 56.02
CA ALA A 429 6.63 49.58 55.92
C ALA A 429 6.31 48.10 55.75
N THR A 430 5.29 47.57 56.45
CA THR A 430 4.81 46.20 56.28
C THR A 430 4.31 45.96 54.84
N LEU A 431 3.54 46.88 54.27
CA LEU A 431 3.06 46.78 52.88
C LEU A 431 4.21 46.82 51.87
N GLU A 432 5.23 47.67 52.09
CA GLU A 432 6.45 47.70 51.27
C GLU A 432 7.22 46.37 51.33
N THR A 433 7.18 45.70 52.48
CA THR A 433 7.77 44.36 52.69
C THR A 433 7.02 43.30 51.91
N CYS A 434 5.68 43.29 52.01
CA CYS A 434 4.83 42.34 51.31
C CYS A 434 4.99 42.50 49.79
N ALA A 435 5.05 43.73 49.29
CA ALA A 435 5.32 44.01 47.88
C ALA A 435 6.72 43.53 47.46
N SER A 436 7.74 43.79 48.28
CA SER A 436 9.10 43.32 48.03
C SER A 436 9.21 41.79 48.06
N LEU A 437 8.52 41.13 48.98
CA LEU A 437 8.44 39.67 49.07
C LEU A 437 7.73 39.09 47.85
N HIS A 438 6.59 39.65 47.44
CA HIS A 438 5.84 39.21 46.26
C HIS A 438 6.69 39.27 44.97
N VAL A 439 7.39 40.38 44.76
CA VAL A 439 8.28 40.54 43.59
C VAL A 439 9.48 39.59 43.69
N TYR A 440 10.09 39.46 44.86
CA TYR A 440 11.25 38.61 45.06
C TYR A 440 10.92 37.11 44.93
N THR A 441 9.79 36.65 45.46
CA THR A 441 9.36 35.24 45.33
C THR A 441 9.01 34.91 43.88
N GLY A 442 8.37 35.83 43.14
CA GLY A 442 8.13 35.69 41.71
C GLY A 442 9.42 35.51 40.91
N ILE A 443 10.41 36.38 41.12
CA ILE A 443 11.73 36.29 40.46
C ILE A 443 12.46 35.01 40.83
N MET A 444 12.39 34.57 42.09
CA MET A 444 13.00 33.33 42.55
C MET A 444 12.36 32.09 41.92
N ILE A 445 11.03 32.05 41.80
CA ILE A 445 10.30 30.96 41.13
C ILE A 445 10.65 30.90 39.65
N GLU A 446 10.67 32.04 38.96
CA GLU A 446 11.08 32.12 37.55
C GLU A 446 12.50 31.62 37.34
N GLY A 447 13.45 32.10 38.15
CA GLY A 447 14.85 31.67 38.07
C GLY A 447 15.03 30.18 38.39
N LEU A 448 14.31 29.66 39.37
CA LEU A 448 14.36 28.24 39.72
C LEU A 448 13.82 27.35 38.59
N VAL A 449 12.69 27.72 38.00
CA VAL A 449 12.07 26.99 36.88
C VAL A 449 12.96 27.04 35.65
N GLU A 450 13.56 28.19 35.35
CA GLU A 450 14.44 28.32 34.19
C GLU A 450 15.70 27.47 34.34
N GLU A 451 16.33 27.48 35.52
CA GLU A 451 17.51 26.66 35.78
C GLU A 451 17.19 25.16 35.92
N SER A 452 16.06 24.79 36.52
CA SER A 452 15.64 23.39 36.57
C SER A 452 15.34 22.84 35.18
N ALA A 453 14.69 23.62 34.32
CA ALA A 453 14.45 23.26 32.92
C ALA A 453 15.76 23.05 32.15
N LYS A 454 16.77 23.90 32.36
CA LYS A 454 18.11 23.72 31.77
C LYS A 454 18.77 22.44 32.25
N VAL A 455 18.67 22.12 33.54
CA VAL A 455 19.24 20.90 34.14
C VAL A 455 18.54 19.64 33.65
N ILE A 456 17.19 19.65 33.58
CA ILE A 456 16.39 18.54 33.07
C ILE A 456 16.70 18.32 31.59
N LYS A 457 16.70 19.39 30.78
CA LYS A 457 17.08 19.29 29.36
C LYS A 457 18.49 18.74 29.20
N PHE A 458 19.47 19.21 29.97
CA PHE A 458 20.85 18.71 29.88
C PHE A 458 20.96 17.22 30.25
N ASN A 459 20.31 16.79 31.33
CA ASN A 459 20.36 15.39 31.79
C ASN A 459 19.53 14.44 30.92
N ALA A 460 18.32 14.84 30.51
CA ALA A 460 17.43 14.02 29.70
C ALA A 460 17.87 13.95 28.23
N VAL A 461 18.37 15.05 27.65
CA VAL A 461 18.77 15.10 26.24
C VAL A 461 20.18 14.54 26.03
N GLY A 462 21.12 14.88 26.92
CA GLY A 462 22.52 14.46 26.77
C GLY A 462 22.78 13.06 27.32
N ARG A 463 22.53 12.89 28.62
CA ARG A 463 22.94 11.68 29.35
C ARG A 463 22.09 10.45 29.05
N LEU A 464 20.79 10.64 28.89
CA LEU A 464 19.84 9.56 28.58
C LEU A 464 20.06 9.05 27.15
N ALA A 465 20.31 9.94 26.18
CA ALA A 465 20.65 9.54 24.82
C ALA A 465 21.95 8.73 24.74
N ASP A 466 23.00 9.15 25.45
CA ASP A 466 24.28 8.43 25.48
C ASP A 466 24.15 7.05 26.16
N LYS A 467 23.38 6.96 27.26
CA LYS A 467 23.12 5.67 27.94
C LYS A 467 22.25 4.72 27.11
N LEU A 468 21.22 5.25 26.44
CA LEU A 468 20.38 4.44 25.54
C LEU A 468 21.18 3.90 24.36
N GLU A 469 22.16 4.66 23.85
CA GLU A 469 23.07 4.19 22.79
C GLU A 469 23.90 2.97 23.23
N GLU A 470 24.43 3.00 24.45
CA GLU A 470 25.21 1.89 25.01
C GLU A 470 24.36 0.63 25.19
N ILE A 471 23.19 0.77 25.83
CA ILE A 471 22.26 -0.35 26.08
C ILE A 471 21.76 -0.95 24.77
N TRP A 472 21.31 -0.11 23.83
CA TRP A 472 20.81 -0.60 22.55
C TRP A 472 21.88 -1.24 21.70
N ARG A 473 23.14 -0.79 21.78
CA ARG A 473 24.21 -1.44 21.01
C ARG A 473 24.41 -2.89 21.46
N ASP A 474 24.32 -3.14 22.76
CA ASP A 474 24.46 -4.48 23.33
C ASP A 474 23.22 -5.35 23.04
N GLU A 475 22.01 -4.83 23.26
CA GLU A 475 20.76 -5.55 23.00
C GLU A 475 20.51 -5.79 21.50
N LEU A 476 20.68 -4.77 20.66
CA LEU A 476 20.52 -4.87 19.22
C LEU A 476 21.61 -5.76 18.60
N GLY A 477 22.82 -5.73 19.17
CA GLY A 477 23.91 -6.64 18.80
C GLY A 477 23.55 -8.11 19.05
N ALA A 478 23.04 -8.42 20.24
CA ALA A 478 22.60 -9.77 20.61
C ALA A 478 21.41 -10.24 19.76
N ASN A 479 20.40 -9.39 19.58
CA ASN A 479 19.20 -9.73 18.81
C ASN A 479 19.49 -9.90 17.31
N LEU A 480 20.38 -9.08 16.73
CA LEU A 480 20.75 -9.22 15.31
C LEU A 480 21.60 -10.47 15.04
N GLN A 481 22.40 -10.94 16.01
CA GLN A 481 23.07 -12.25 15.90
C GLN A 481 22.06 -13.39 15.82
N GLU A 482 21.02 -13.35 16.66
CA GLU A 482 19.97 -14.36 16.67
C GLU A 482 19.10 -14.32 15.40
N LEU A 483 18.77 -13.12 14.92
CA LEU A 483 17.90 -12.93 13.75
C LEU A 483 18.60 -13.20 12.40
N LEU A 484 19.89 -12.87 12.29
CA LEU A 484 20.63 -12.94 11.02
C LEU A 484 21.65 -14.08 10.96
N GLY A 485 21.90 -14.79 12.07
CA GLY A 485 22.82 -15.92 12.13
C GLY A 485 24.28 -15.54 11.88
N TRP A 486 24.65 -14.29 12.17
CA TRP A 486 26.00 -13.76 11.94
C TRP A 486 26.94 -14.09 13.10
N PRO A 487 28.12 -14.67 12.86
CA PRO A 487 29.16 -14.78 13.88
C PRO A 487 29.85 -13.42 14.11
N LEU A 488 30.17 -13.12 15.37
CA LEU A 488 30.91 -11.93 15.78
C LEU A 488 32.38 -11.95 15.33
#